data_AF-A0A8B3EW93-F1
#
_entry.id   AF-A0A8B3EW93-F1
#
_cell.length_a   1.000
_cell.length_b   1.000
_cell.length_c   1.000
_cell.angle_alpha   90.00
_cell.angle_beta   90.00
_cell.angle_gamma   90.00
#
_symmetry.space_group_name_H-M   'P 1'
#
loop_
_entity.id
_entity.type
_entity.pdbx_description
1 polymer ?
#
loop_
_entity_poly.entity_id
_entity_poly.type
_entity_poly.pdbx_seq_one_letter_code
_entity_poly.pdbx_strand_id
1 'polypeptide(L)' 'MFTVESFLLLCKQVGLSSEDMQVMDIGDCLDFIQEWVDFNNPDKENKRKATQDDFDSF' A
#
# COMPACT_ATOMS: atom_id res chain seq x y z
N MET A 1 -3.70 -13.02 -13.38
CA MET A 1 -4.41 -13.90 -12.42
C MET A 1 -3.64 -13.80 -11.12
N PHE A 2 -4.31 -13.43 -10.03
CA PHE A 2 -3.68 -13.41 -8.71
C PHE A 2 -3.66 -14.85 -8.17
N THR A 3 -2.47 -15.40 -7.95
CA THR A 3 -2.25 -16.78 -7.46
C THR A 3 -1.60 -16.75 -6.08
N VAL A 4 -1.68 -17.88 -5.37
CA VAL A 4 -1.02 -18.05 -4.07
C VAL A 4 0.49 -17.78 -4.16
N GLU A 5 1.15 -18.23 -5.22
CA GLU A 5 2.58 -17.97 -5.45
C GLU A 5 2.87 -16.47 -5.60
N SER A 6 2.04 -15.75 -6.36
CA SER A 6 2.20 -14.29 -6.51
C SER A 6 1.92 -13.54 -5.20
N PHE A 7 0.95 -14.01 -4.39
CA PHE A 7 0.68 -13.45 -3.07
C PHE A 7 1.89 -13.61 -2.14
N LEU A 8 2.43 -14.84 -2.02
CA LEU A 8 3.60 -15.12 -1.16
C LEU A 8 4.84 -14.35 -1.61
N LEU A 9 5.02 -14.18 -2.92
CA LEU A 9 6.12 -13.37 -3.47
C LEU A 9 6.00 -11.90 -3.03
N LEU A 10 4.79 -11.33 -3.09
CA LEU A 10 4.54 -9.95 -2.65
C LEU A 10 4.74 -9.80 -1.14
N CYS A 11 4.19 -10.71 -0.33
CA CYS A 11 4.41 -10.72 1.13
C CYS A 11 5.90 -10.70 1.47
N LYS A 12 6.69 -11.57 0.81
CA LYS A 12 8.14 -11.60 1.01
C LYS A 12 8.82 -10.31 0.56
N GLN A 13 8.38 -9.72 -0.56
CA GLN A 13 8.94 -8.48 -1.09
C GLN A 13 8.72 -7.29 -0.14
N VAL A 14 7.57 -7.21 0.52
CA VAL A 14 7.26 -6.15 1.49
C VAL A 14 7.81 -6.44 2.89
N GLY A 15 8.42 -7.61 3.10
CA GLY A 15 9.12 -7.97 4.34
C GLY A 15 8.28 -8.77 5.35
N LEU A 16 7.10 -9.26 4.96
CA LEU A 16 6.30 -10.13 5.83
C LEU A 16 6.99 -11.49 5.99
N SER A 17 7.22 -11.89 7.24
CA SER A 17 7.74 -13.19 7.59
C SER A 17 6.63 -14.26 7.61
N SER A 18 7.03 -15.53 7.67
CA SER A 18 6.08 -16.62 7.87
C SER A 18 5.38 -16.58 9.22
N GLU A 19 5.96 -15.92 10.22
CA GLU A 19 5.36 -15.76 11.55
C GLU A 19 4.26 -14.68 11.52
N ASP A 20 4.51 -13.56 10.83
CA ASP A 20 3.52 -12.50 10.64
C ASP A 20 2.29 -13.03 9.89
N MET A 21 2.51 -13.78 8.80
CA MET A 21 1.43 -14.37 7.99
C MET A 21 0.62 -15.45 8.72
N GLN A 22 1.10 -15.99 9.85
CA GLN A 22 0.33 -16.94 10.67
C GLN A 22 -0.68 -16.25 11.59
N VAL A 23 -0.45 -14.98 11.92
CA VAL A 23 -1.30 -14.18 12.82
C VAL A 23 -2.13 -13.13 12.08
N MET A 24 -1.85 -12.91 10.81
CA MET A 24 -2.58 -12.02 9.90
C MET A 24 -3.56 -12.81 9.05
N ASP A 25 -4.72 -12.22 8.76
CA ASP A 25 -5.57 -12.75 7.70
C ASP A 25 -5.09 -12.29 6.30
N ILE A 26 -5.75 -12.79 5.25
CA ILE A 26 -5.39 -12.42 3.88
C ILE A 26 -5.62 -10.93 3.62
N GLY A 27 -6.62 -10.31 4.26
CA GLY A 27 -6.92 -8.88 4.13
C GLY A 27 -5.80 -8.04 4.75
N ASP A 28 -5.39 -8.36 5.97
CA ASP A 28 -4.29 -7.69 6.67
C ASP A 28 -3.01 -7.69 5.82
N CYS A 29 -2.69 -8.82 5.18
CA CYS A 29 -1.52 -8.93 4.32
C CYS A 29 -1.62 -8.03 3.08
N LEU A 30 -2.81 -7.95 2.47
CA LEU A 30 -3.04 -7.12 1.29
C LEU A 30 -3.00 -5.63 1.64
N ASP A 31 -3.57 -5.24 2.79
CA ASP A 31 -3.53 -3.87 3.28
C ASP A 31 -2.09 -3.43 3.57
N PHE A 32 -1.29 -4.29 4.20
CA PHE A 32 0.13 -4.02 4.43
C PHE A 32 0.92 -3.86 3.12
N ILE A 33 0.66 -4.73 2.13
CA ILE A 33 1.26 -4.60 0.80
C ILE A 33 0.89 -3.26 0.17
N GLN A 34 -0.38 -2.86 0.25
CA GLN A 34 -0.85 -1.60 -0.32
C GLN A 34 -0.20 -0.41 0.38
N GLU A 35 -0.10 -0.42 1.71
CA GLU A 35 0.57 0.63 2.47
C GLU A 35 2.05 0.73 2.12
N TRP A 36 2.73 -0.42 1.96
CA TRP A 36 4.12 -0.45 1.50
C TRP A 36 4.27 0.17 0.10
N VAL A 37 3.39 -0.17 -0.84
CA VAL A 37 3.39 0.42 -2.19
C VAL A 37 3.17 1.93 -2.11
N ASP A 38 2.19 2.36 -1.33
CA ASP A 38 1.82 3.76 -1.12
C ASP A 38 2.94 4.58 -0.48
N PHE A 39 3.74 3.97 0.41
CA PHE A 39 4.88 4.61 1.05
C PHE A 39 6.07 4.72 0.10
N ASN A 40 6.29 3.70 -0.74
CA ASN A 40 7.42 3.63 -1.66
C ASN A 40 7.14 4.24 -3.04
N ASN A 41 5.92 4.71 -3.30
CA ASN A 41 5.56 5.35 -4.56
C ASN A 41 6.08 6.80 -4.59
N PRO A 42 7.14 7.12 -5.39
CA PRO A 42 7.67 8.47 -5.50
C PRO A 42 6.71 9.44 -6.19
N ASP A 43 5.77 8.92 -6.97
CA ASP A 43 4.76 9.66 -7.73
C ASP A 43 3.42 9.76 -6.97
N LYS A 44 3.41 9.47 -5.65
CA LYS A 44 2.21 9.71 -4.85
C LYS A 44 1.85 11.18 -4.99
N GLU A 45 0.75 11.44 -5.71
CA GLU A 45 0.26 12.80 -5.90
C GLU A 45 0.28 13.50 -4.55
N ASN A 46 0.98 14.64 -4.49
CA ASN A 46 0.88 15.55 -3.37
C ASN A 46 -0.55 16.08 -3.33
N LYS A 47 -1.44 15.30 -2.72
CA LYS A 47 -2.79 15.72 -2.34
C LYS A 47 -2.64 16.73 -1.22
N ARG A 48 -2.21 17.93 -1.59
CA ARG A 48 -2.21 19.09 -0.69
C ARG A 48 -3.65 19.44 -0.41
N LYS A 49 -3.95 19.86 0.82
CA LYS A 49 -5.25 20.44 1.12
C LYS A 49 -5.45 21.65 0.20
N ALA A 50 -6.68 21.79 -0.32
CA ALA A 50 -7.07 22.98 -1.06
C ALA A 50 -6.89 24.21 -0.16
N THR A 51 -6.30 25.27 -0.69
CA THR A 51 -6.09 26.55 -0.01
C THR A 51 -7.11 27.57 -0.51
N GLN A 52 -7.20 28.72 0.17
CA GLN A 52 -8.05 29.82 -0.29
C GLN A 52 -7.68 30.28 -1.72
N ASP A 53 -6.39 30.25 -2.06
CA ASP A 53 -5.90 30.59 -3.41
C ASP A 53 -6.49 29.70 -4.52
N ASP A 54 -6.80 28.43 -4.21
CA ASP A 54 -7.47 27.54 -5.15
C ASP A 54 -8.93 27.96 -5.37
N PHE A 55 -9.61 28.44 -4.32
CA PHE A 55 -10.97 28.95 -4.43
C PHE A 55 -11.03 30.27 -5.21
N ASP A 56 -10.05 31.13 -5.01
CA ASP A 56 -9.98 32.45 -5.65
C ASP A 56 -9.63 32.36 -7.16
N SER A 57 -9.21 31.19 -7.64
CA SER A 57 -8.82 30.92 -9.04
C SER A 57 -9.92 30.30 -9.92
N PHE A 58 -11.12 30.07 -9.38
CA PHE A 58 -12.32 29.60 -10.12
C PHE A 58 -13.15 30.76 -10.68
#